data_AF-A0A7C6NH20-F1
#
_entry.id   AF-A0A7C6NH20-F1
#
_cell.length_a   1.000
_cell.length_b   1.000
_cell.length_c   1.000
_cell.angle_alpha   90.00
_cell.angle_beta   90.00
_cell.angle_gamma   90.00
#
_symmetry.space_group_name_H-M   'P 1'
#
loop_
_entity.id
_entity.type
_entity.pdbx_description
1 polymer ?
#
loop_
_entity_poly.entity_id
_entity_poly.type
_entity_poly.pdbx_seq_one_letter_code
_entity_poly.pdbx_strand_id
1 'polypeptide(L)'
;MKRVVVQFGGTGDLALKKLYPAYEHLMEVGFEFTVIALGRRFPNRQEFLEAMVSPKASKQFLEHLEYLHYDMYAEEATKPLKSKIEAVIGGAKEVEL
;
A
#
# COMPACT_ATOMS: atom_id res chain seq x y z
N MET A 1 2.11 -15.71 8.90
CA MET A 1 3.04 -14.56 8.89
C MET A 1 2.44 -13.47 8.02
N LYS A 2 2.27 -12.23 8.53
CA LYS A 2 1.79 -11.11 7.72
C LYS A 2 2.97 -10.44 7.01
N ARG A 3 2.91 -10.28 5.70
CA ARG A 3 3.93 -9.58 4.90
C ARG A 3 3.40 -8.21 4.49
N VAL A 4 4.17 -7.17 4.73
CA VAL A 4 3.80 -5.79 4.39
C VAL A 4 4.84 -5.20 3.45
N VAL A 5 4.41 -4.74 2.28
CA VAL A 5 5.23 -4.01 1.32
C VAL A 5 4.90 -2.53 1.46
N VAL A 6 5.87 -1.73 1.89
CA VAL A 6 5.71 -0.27 1.95
C VAL A 6 6.20 0.34 0.64
N GLN A 7 5.28 0.89 -0.16
CA GLN A 7 5.60 1.47 -1.46
C GLN A 7 5.73 3.00 -1.34
N PHE A 8 6.96 3.49 -1.19
CA PHE A 8 7.25 4.91 -1.36
C PHE A 8 7.00 5.34 -2.81
N GLY A 9 6.33 6.47 -3.00
CA GLY A 9 5.96 6.92 -4.34
C GLY A 9 4.86 6.08 -4.98
N GLY A 10 3.91 5.55 -4.19
CA GLY A 10 2.76 4.78 -4.66
C GLY A 10 1.83 5.55 -5.61
N THR A 11 1.98 6.87 -5.73
CA THR A 11 1.24 7.68 -6.72
C THR A 11 2.03 7.93 -8.00
N GLY A 12 3.22 7.34 -8.15
CA GLY A 12 4.11 7.52 -9.29
C GLY A 12 3.76 6.64 -10.50
N ASP A 13 4.31 7.02 -11.66
CA ASP A 13 4.08 6.32 -12.93
C ASP A 13 4.55 4.85 -12.89
N LEU A 14 5.69 4.60 -12.24
CA LEU A 14 6.23 3.25 -12.07
C LEU A 14 5.29 2.37 -11.24
N ALA A 15 4.74 2.91 -10.15
CA ALA A 15 3.81 2.18 -9.29
C ALA A 15 2.56 1.77 -10.08
N LEU A 16 1.97 2.74 -10.78
CA LEU A 16 0.77 2.55 -11.60
C LEU A 16 0.98 1.54 -12.73
N LYS A 17 2.04 1.71 -13.54
CA LYS A 17 2.20 0.97 -14.79
C LYS A 17 2.88 -0.38 -14.63
N LYS A 18 3.61 -0.60 -13.53
CA LYS A 18 4.45 -1.79 -13.35
C LYS A 18 4.20 -2.50 -12.03
N LEU A 19 4.24 -1.78 -10.91
CA LEU A 19 4.21 -2.43 -9.60
C LEU A 19 2.82 -2.95 -9.23
N TYR A 20 1.76 -2.16 -9.40
CA TYR A 20 0.39 -2.63 -9.10
C TYR A 20 -0.04 -3.82 -9.96
N PRO A 21 0.17 -3.83 -11.28
CA PRO A 21 -0.07 -5.04 -12.08
C PRO A 21 0.77 -6.24 -11.63
N ALA A 22 2.04 -6.02 -11.24
CA ALA A 22 2.90 -7.10 -10.75
C ALA A 22 2.43 -7.65 -9.39
N TYR A 23 1.99 -6.79 -8.47
CA TYR A 23 1.48 -7.21 -7.17
C TYR A 23 0.18 -7.99 -7.31
N GLU A 24 -0.73 -7.49 -8.13
CA GLU A 24 -1.97 -8.19 -8.47
C GLU A 24 -1.67 -9.59 -9.02
N HIS A 25 -0.76 -9.69 -10.00
CA HIS A 25 -0.36 -10.99 -10.55
C HIS A 25 0.26 -11.92 -9.50
N LEU A 26 1.09 -11.40 -8.58
CA LEU A 26 1.64 -12.20 -7.49
C LEU A 26 0.55 -12.73 -6.56
N MET A 27 -0.48 -11.92 -6.27
CA MET A 27 -1.61 -12.36 -5.45
C MET A 27 -2.44 -13.44 -6.15
N GLU A 28 -2.63 -13.34 -7.46
CA GLU A 28 -3.32 -14.35 -8.27
C GLU A 28 -2.63 -15.72 -8.23
N VAL A 29 -1.29 -15.75 -8.18
CA VAL A 29 -0.51 -16.99 -8.09
C VAL A 29 -0.29 -17.47 -6.64
N GLY A 30 -0.95 -16.83 -5.66
CA GLY A 30 -1.03 -17.30 -4.27
C GLY A 30 -0.08 -16.62 -3.28
N PHE A 31 0.60 -15.53 -3.65
CA PHE A 31 1.39 -14.76 -2.68
C PHE A 31 0.49 -13.86 -1.83
N GLU A 32 0.52 -14.05 -0.52
CA GLU A 32 -0.21 -13.22 0.43
C GLU A 32 0.68 -12.13 1.04
N PHE A 33 0.33 -10.87 0.78
CA PHE A 33 0.93 -9.67 1.38
C PHE A 33 -0.03 -8.48 1.30
N THR A 34 0.20 -7.47 2.12
CA THR A 34 -0.51 -6.17 2.07
C THR A 34 0.44 -5.11 1.55
N VAL A 35 -0.01 -4.26 0.64
CA VAL A 35 0.74 -3.11 0.13
C VAL A 35 0.25 -1.86 0.82
N ILE A 36 1.15 -1.08 1.41
CA ILE A 36 0.87 0.27 1.91
C ILE A 36 1.48 1.27 0.92
N ALA A 37 0.66 1.83 0.05
CA ALA A 37 1.07 2.86 -0.89
C ALA A 37 1.17 4.23 -0.19
N LEU A 38 2.31 4.90 -0.36
CA LEU A 38 2.57 6.23 0.21
C LEU A 38 2.55 7.28 -0.90
N GLY A 39 1.83 8.38 -0.68
CA GLY A 39 1.78 9.48 -1.64
C GLY A 39 1.35 10.80 -1.04
N ARG A 40 1.70 11.89 -1.71
CA ARG A 40 1.31 13.26 -1.32
C ARG A 40 0.06 13.77 -2.04
N ARG A 41 -0.34 13.09 -3.12
CA ARG A 41 -1.33 13.62 -4.06
C ARG A 41 -2.76 13.54 -3.54
N PHE A 42 -3.12 12.43 -2.89
CA PHE A 42 -4.50 12.18 -2.47
C PHE A 42 -4.62 12.27 -0.95
N PRO A 43 -5.71 12.83 -0.42
CA PRO A 43 -5.93 12.95 1.01
C PRO A 43 -6.37 11.64 1.66
N ASN A 44 -7.00 10.72 0.91
CA ASN A 44 -7.55 9.48 1.45
C ASN A 44 -7.44 8.32 0.45
N ARG A 45 -7.70 7.10 0.95
CA ARG A 45 -7.63 5.87 0.17
C ARG A 45 -8.65 5.81 -0.96
N GLN A 46 -9.84 6.35 -0.77
CA GLN A 46 -10.90 6.30 -1.78
C GLN A 46 -10.48 7.08 -3.03
N GLU A 47 -10.08 8.33 -2.87
CA GLU A 47 -9.60 9.17 -3.98
C GLU A 47 -8.35 8.57 -4.65
N PHE A 48 -7.47 7.96 -3.87
CA PHE A 48 -6.32 7.23 -4.42
C PHE A 48 -6.76 6.07 -5.32
N LEU A 49 -7.68 5.22 -4.87
CA LEU A 49 -8.14 4.06 -5.65
C LEU A 49 -8.85 4.49 -6.93
N GLU A 50 -9.74 5.49 -6.84
CA GLU A 50 -10.49 6.02 -7.99
C GLU A 50 -9.55 6.60 -9.06
N ALA A 51 -8.44 7.21 -8.66
CA ALA A 51 -7.51 7.85 -9.58
C ALA A 51 -6.35 6.95 -10.05
N MET A 52 -5.91 5.99 -9.24
CA MET A 52 -4.67 5.24 -9.49
C MET A 52 -4.88 3.76 -9.78
N VAL A 53 -6.07 3.20 -9.55
CA VAL A 53 -6.28 1.76 -9.73
C VAL A 53 -7.30 1.53 -10.83
N SER A 54 -7.01 0.55 -11.69
CA SER A 54 -7.92 0.15 -12.75
C SER A 54 -9.27 -0.27 -12.16
N PRO A 55 -10.42 0.16 -12.71
CA PRO A 55 -11.73 -0.36 -12.32
C PRO A 55 -11.88 -1.89 -12.51
N LYS A 56 -10.97 -2.50 -13.27
CA LYS A 56 -10.90 -3.94 -13.50
C LYS A 56 -9.99 -4.69 -12.52
N ALA A 57 -9.36 -3.98 -11.58
CA ALA A 57 -8.51 -4.62 -10.58
C ALA A 57 -9.33 -5.63 -9.76
N SER A 58 -8.69 -6.74 -9.43
CA SER A 58 -9.22 -7.83 -8.65
C SER A 58 -9.58 -7.37 -7.24
N LYS A 59 -10.64 -7.98 -6.69
CA LYS A 59 -11.09 -7.71 -5.32
C LYS A 59 -9.98 -8.00 -4.30
N GLN A 60 -9.24 -9.09 -4.50
CA GLN A 60 -8.11 -9.46 -3.66
C GLN A 60 -7.05 -8.36 -3.64
N PHE A 61 -6.63 -7.86 -4.79
CA PHE A 61 -5.66 -6.77 -4.84
C PHE A 61 -6.19 -5.51 -4.13
N LEU A 62 -7.45 -5.13 -4.37
CA LEU A 62 -8.07 -3.99 -3.71
C LEU A 62 -8.14 -4.15 -2.19
N GLU A 63 -8.51 -5.32 -1.68
CA GLU A 63 -8.56 -5.61 -0.24
C GLU A 63 -7.18 -5.52 0.42
N HIS A 64 -6.12 -5.87 -0.31
CA HIS A 64 -4.75 -5.84 0.18
C HIS A 64 -3.97 -4.56 -0.17
N LEU A 65 -4.59 -3.61 -0.88
CA LEU A 65 -4.00 -2.31 -1.19
C LEU A 65 -4.50 -1.23 -0.24
N GLU A 66 -3.61 -0.82 0.65
CA GLU A 66 -3.78 0.29 1.57
C GLU A 66 -3.12 1.56 1.03
N TYR A 67 -3.60 2.72 1.47
CA TYR A 67 -3.02 4.01 1.14
C TYR A 67 -2.84 4.86 2.40
N LEU A 68 -1.74 5.62 2.42
CA LEU A 68 -1.46 6.63 3.42
C LEU A 68 -0.99 7.91 2.72
N HIS A 69 -1.70 9.01 2.97
CA HIS A 69 -1.18 10.33 2.64
C HIS A 69 0.09 10.56 3.46
N TYR A 70 1.20 10.82 2.78
CA TYR A 70 2.53 10.79 3.38
C TYR A 70 3.43 11.86 2.74
N ASP A 71 3.84 12.83 3.54
CA ASP A 71 4.91 13.75 3.20
C ASP A 71 6.19 13.37 3.95
N MET A 72 7.21 12.97 3.21
CA MET A 72 8.48 12.49 3.76
C MET A 72 9.32 13.60 4.43
N TYR A 73 9.00 14.86 4.14
CA TYR A 73 9.69 16.01 4.73
C TYR A 73 9.02 16.53 6.00
N ALA A 74 7.86 15.98 6.38
CA ALA A 74 7.21 16.34 7.64
C ALA A 74 8.06 15.83 8.82
N GLU A 75 8.23 16.67 9.84
CA GLU A 75 9.05 16.40 11.02
C GLU A 75 8.65 15.08 11.73
N GLU A 76 7.38 14.71 11.63
CA GLU A 76 6.78 13.54 12.26
C GLU A 76 6.25 12.51 11.26
N ALA A 77 6.80 12.46 10.05
CA ALA A 77 6.33 11.57 8.98
C ALA A 77 6.34 10.08 9.38
N THR A 78 7.25 9.66 10.25
CA THR A 78 7.38 8.25 10.68
C THR A 78 6.24 7.79 11.59
N LYS A 79 5.64 8.68 12.39
CA LYS A 79 4.53 8.35 13.30
C LYS A 79 3.29 7.79 12.58
N PRO A 80 2.69 8.47 11.57
CA PRO A 80 1.52 7.95 10.89
C PRO A 80 1.80 6.66 10.11
N LEU A 81 3.01 6.49 9.56
CA LEU A 81 3.40 5.25 8.90
C LEU A 81 3.48 4.09 9.88
N LYS A 82 4.12 4.29 11.03
CA LYS A 82 4.17 3.30 12.10
C LYS A 82 2.76 2.89 12.53
N SER A 83 1.89 3.86 12.83
CA SER A 83 0.50 3.58 13.21
C SER A 83 -0.26 2.79 12.14
N LYS A 84 -0.03 3.10 10.85
CA LYS A 84 -0.66 2.37 9.75
C LYS A 84 -0.16 0.92 9.64
N ILE A 85 1.15 0.71 9.78
CA ILE A 85 1.73 -0.64 9.80
C ILE A 85 1.18 -1.43 10.99
N GLU A 86 1.14 -0.85 12.19
CA GLU A 86 0.60 -1.46 13.40
C GLU A 86 -0.88 -1.86 13.24
N ALA A 87 -1.68 -1.00 12.61
CA ALA A 87 -3.07 -1.30 12.29
C ALA A 87 -3.21 -2.49 11.31
N VAL A 88 -2.36 -2.57 10.29
CA VAL A 88 -2.37 -3.67 9.30
C VAL A 88 -1.92 -4.98 9.93
N ILE A 89 -0.87 -4.97 10.74
CA ILE A 89 -0.39 -6.19 11.41
C ILE A 89 -1.35 -6.64 12.53
N GLY A 90 -2.17 -5.73 13.07
CA GLY A 90 -3.26 -6.07 14.00
C GLY A 90 -2.77 -6.80 15.26
N GLY A 91 -1.57 -6.46 15.75
CA GLY A 91 -0.96 -7.09 16.92
C GLY A 91 -0.17 -8.38 16.65
N ALA A 92 0.04 -8.80 15.40
CA ALA A 92 1.02 -9.82 15.07
C ALA A 92 2.43 -9.32 15.42
N LYS A 93 3.15 -10.03 16.30
CA LYS A 93 4.40 -9.55 16.94
C LYS A 93 5.70 -10.04 16.28
N GLU A 94 5.63 -10.87 15.26
CA GLU A 94 6.82 -11.40 14.59
C GLU A 94 7.15 -10.59 13.34
N VAL A 95 8.32 -9.94 13.38
CA VAL A 95 8.91 -9.14 12.29
C VAL A 95 10.32 -9.69 12.05
N GLU A 96 10.59 -10.19 10.85
CA GLU A 96 11.97 -10.42 10.36
C GLU A 96 12.27 -9.36 9.30
N LEU A 97 13.47 -8.76 9.40
CA LEU A 97 14.00 -7.71 8.52
C LEU A 97 14.86 -8.30 7.41
#